data_AF-A0AA90U4E6-F1
#
_entry.id   AF-A0AA90U4E6-F1
#
_cell.length_a   1.000
_cell.length_b   1.000
_cell.length_c   1.000
_cell.angle_alpha   90.00
_cell.angle_beta   90.00
_cell.angle_gamma   90.00
#
_symmetry.space_group_name_H-M   'P 1'
#
loop_
_entity.id
_entity.type
_entity.pdbx_description
1 polymer ?
#
loop_
_entity_poly.entity_id
_entity_poly.type
_entity_poly.pdbx_seq_one_letter_code
_entity_poly.pdbx_strand_id
1 'polypeptide(L)'
;LIFWGIVNSLYWLFWIDFLLGITNALPFFILDGGQFFRDSLQIASAKKAFSFLRNEKAIRGVMTLLNLLVFILFFIEIVVPRVGF
;
A
#
# COMPACT_ATOMS: atom_id res chain seq x y z
N LEU A 1 -25.63 6.46 -28.69
CA LEU A 1 -24.21 6.90 -28.64
C LEU A 1 -23.86 7.53 -27.30
N ILE A 2 -24.60 8.55 -26.85
CA ILE A 2 -24.32 9.26 -25.58
C ILE A 2 -24.38 8.32 -24.35
N PHE A 3 -25.41 7.47 -24.25
CA PHE A 3 -25.52 6.48 -23.17
C PHE A 3 -24.26 5.59 -23.06
N TRP A 4 -23.84 4.99 -24.17
CA TRP A 4 -22.66 4.14 -24.22
C TRP A 4 -21.37 4.90 -23.87
N GLY A 5 -21.25 6.16 -24.31
CA GLY A 5 -20.12 7.02 -23.95
C GLY A 5 -20.04 7.30 -22.44
N ILE A 6 -21.17 7.65 -21.81
CA ILE A 6 -21.23 7.91 -20.37
C ILE A 6 -20.91 6.65 -19.56
N VAL A 7 -21.52 5.51 -19.91
CA VAL A 7 -21.27 4.25 -19.22
C VAL A 7 -19.81 3.83 -19.34
N ASN A 8 -19.22 3.96 -20.54
CA ASN A 8 -17.80 3.67 -20.73
C ASN A 8 -16.90 4.59 -19.90
N SER A 9 -17.17 5.90 -19.87
CA SER A 9 -16.40 6.83 -19.05
C SER A 9 -16.50 6.53 -17.55
N LEU A 10 -17.69 6.23 -17.05
CA LEU A 10 -17.89 5.85 -15.64
C LEU A 10 -17.19 4.53 -15.30
N TYR A 11 -17.21 3.56 -16.22
CA TYR A 11 -16.49 2.30 -16.06
C TYR A 11 -14.98 2.54 -15.90
N TRP A 12 -14.38 3.37 -16.77
CA TRP A 12 -12.96 3.68 -16.69
C TRP A 12 -12.61 4.50 -15.45
N LEU A 13 -13.39 5.52 -15.12
CA LEU A 13 -13.19 6.32 -13.90
C LEU A 13 -13.20 5.44 -12.66
N PHE A 14 -14.21 4.58 -12.53
CA PHE A 14 -14.31 3.64 -11.41
C PHE A 14 -13.04 2.79 -11.26
N TRP A 15 -12.56 2.18 -12.34
CA TRP A 15 -11.39 1.29 -12.25
C TRP A 15 -10.09 2.05 -11.97
N ILE A 16 -9.92 3.24 -12.55
CA ILE A 16 -8.74 4.07 -12.30
C ILE A 16 -8.72 4.52 -10.84
N ASP A 17 -9.83 5.05 -10.33
CA ASP A 17 -9.93 5.52 -8.94
C ASP A 17 -9.78 4.36 -7.95
N PHE A 18 -10.35 3.19 -8.28
CA PHE A 18 -10.22 1.99 -7.46
C PHE A 18 -8.76 1.50 -7.39
N LEU A 19 -8.08 1.41 -8.53
CA LEU A 19 -6.68 1.00 -8.59
C LEU A 19 -5.76 2.02 -7.88
N LEU A 20 -6.04 3.30 -8.07
CA LEU A 20 -5.33 4.40 -7.41
C LEU A 20 -5.50 4.30 -5.89
N GLY A 21 -6.73 4.06 -5.41
CA GLY A 21 -7.03 3.90 -4.00
C GLY A 21 -6.29 2.71 -3.38
N ILE A 22 -6.30 1.55 -4.04
CA ILE A 22 -5.56 0.37 -3.58
C ILE A 22 -4.06 0.64 -3.55
N THR A 23 -3.52 1.24 -4.59
CA THR A 23 -2.08 1.53 -4.68
C THR A 23 -1.65 2.50 -3.59
N ASN A 24 -2.40 3.57 -3.37
CA ASN A 24 -2.12 4.54 -2.30
C ASN A 24 -2.27 3.95 -0.90
N ALA A 25 -3.12 2.95 -0.70
CA ALA A 25 -3.32 2.30 0.59
C ALA A 25 -2.18 1.32 0.98
N LEU A 26 -1.24 1.01 0.08
CA LEU A 26 -0.12 0.13 0.40
C LEU A 26 0.80 0.73 1.48
N PRO A 27 1.35 -0.08 2.40
CA PRO A 27 2.25 0.37 3.46
C PRO A 27 3.66 0.63 2.89
N PHE A 28 3.77 1.62 2.01
CA PHE A 28 5.02 2.02 1.34
C PHE A 28 5.32 3.49 1.60
N PHE A 29 6.58 3.85 1.82
CA PHE A 29 6.96 5.19 2.29
C PHE A 29 6.60 6.35 1.36
N ILE A 30 6.40 6.10 0.06
CA ILE A 30 5.99 7.13 -0.92
C ILE A 30 4.46 7.33 -0.91
N LEU A 31 3.71 6.33 -0.45
CA LEU A 31 2.26 6.25 -0.56
C LEU A 31 1.59 6.60 0.77
N ASP A 32 0.36 7.11 0.73
CA ASP A 32 -0.39 7.56 1.91
C ASP A 32 -0.60 6.43 2.94
N GLY A 33 -0.73 5.19 2.47
CA GLY A 33 -0.87 3.99 3.29
C GLY A 33 0.33 3.71 4.18
N GLY A 34 1.53 4.17 3.82
CA GLY A 34 2.71 4.08 4.68
C GLY A 34 2.55 4.90 5.96
N GLN A 35 2.15 6.15 5.83
CA GLN A 35 1.93 7.03 6.99
C GLN A 35 0.71 6.55 7.81
N PHE A 36 -0.39 6.20 7.14
CA PHE A 36 -1.58 5.66 7.80
C PHE A 36 -1.29 4.38 8.59
N PHE A 37 -0.47 3.48 8.04
CA PHE A 37 -0.07 2.25 8.73
C PHE A 37 0.81 2.54 9.95
N ARG A 38 1.74 3.49 9.85
CA ARG A 38 2.56 3.95 10.98
C ARG A 38 1.70 4.48 12.14
N ASP A 39 0.72 5.33 11.82
CA ASP A 39 -0.20 5.89 12.82
C ASP A 39 -1.05 4.78 13.45
N SER A 40 -1.49 3.81 12.65
CA SER A 40 -2.21 2.62 13.13
C SER A 40 -1.36 1.79 14.10
N LEU A 41 -0.06 1.60 13.81
CA LEU A 41 0.87 0.93 14.72
C LEU A 41 1.06 1.72 16.02
N GLN A 42 1.12 3.05 15.94
CA GLN A 42 1.24 3.91 17.10
C GLN A 42 0.00 3.85 17.98
N ILE A 43 -1.20 3.84 17.40
CA ILE A 43 -2.46 3.63 18.13
C ILE A 43 -2.50 2.21 18.73
N ALA A 44 -2.10 1.19 17.97
CA ALA A 44 -2.05 -0.18 18.44
C ALA A 44 -1.10 -0.35 19.63
N SER A 45 0.00 0.42 19.67
CA SER A 45 0.98 0.41 20.77
C SER A 45 0.40 0.78 22.14
N ALA A 46 -0.75 1.45 22.18
CA ALA A 46 -1.46 1.75 23.42
C ALA A 46 -2.03 0.48 24.09
N LYS A 47 -2.24 -0.61 23.35
CA LYS A 47 -2.65 -1.90 23.90
C LYS A 47 -1.45 -2.62 24.51
N LYS A 48 -1.62 -3.20 25.70
CA LYS A 48 -0.55 -3.89 26.46
C LYS A 48 0.18 -4.96 25.62
N ALA A 49 -0.55 -5.70 24.77
CA ALA A 49 -0.01 -6.71 23.86
C ALA A 49 0.99 -6.15 22.83
N PHE A 50 0.85 -4.88 22.43
CA PHE A 50 1.68 -4.21 21.45
C PHE A 50 2.57 -3.13 22.07
N SER A 51 2.77 -3.16 23.39
CA SER A 51 3.60 -2.17 24.11
C SER A 51 5.05 -2.08 23.60
N PHE A 52 5.57 -3.12 22.94
CA PHE A 52 6.87 -3.09 22.26
C PHE A 52 6.92 -2.07 21.10
N LEU A 53 5.79 -1.80 20.44
CA LEU A 53 5.66 -0.79 19.39
C LEU A 53 5.68 0.64 19.95
N ARG A 54 5.66 0.84 21.27
CA ARG A 54 5.84 2.17 21.86
C ARG A 54 7.26 2.71 21.61
N ASN A 55 8.20 1.82 21.29
CA ASN A 55 9.54 2.20 20.89
C ASN A 55 9.57 2.57 19.39
N GLU A 56 9.93 3.82 19.11
CA GLU A 56 10.05 4.33 17.74
C GLU A 56 11.03 3.52 16.87
N LYS A 57 12.04 2.85 17.46
CA LYS A 57 12.92 1.93 16.73
C LYS A 57 12.17 0.70 16.22
N ALA A 58 11.23 0.17 17.00
CA ALA A 58 10.42 -0.98 16.59
C ALA A 58 9.46 -0.60 15.45
N ILE A 59 8.78 0.54 15.56
CA ILE A 59 7.92 1.07 14.47
C ILE A 59 8.74 1.25 13.19
N ARG A 60 9.90 1.92 13.27
CA ARG A 60 10.79 2.09 12.10
C ARG A 60 11.25 0.76 11.51
N GLY A 61 11.56 -0.22 12.35
CA GLY A 61 11.93 -1.56 11.90
C GLY A 61 10.81 -2.24 11.10
N VAL A 62 9.59 -2.24 11.65
CA VAL A 62 8.40 -2.79 10.98
C VAL A 62 8.13 -2.06 9.66
N MET A 63 8.15 -0.73 9.67
CA MET A 63 7.96 0.08 8.46
C MET A 63 9.03 -0.20 7.40
N THR A 64 10.29 -0.36 7.80
CA THR A 64 11.39 -0.68 6.87
C THR A 64 11.20 -2.06 6.24
N LEU A 65 10.80 -3.05 7.03
CA LEU A 65 10.49 -4.40 6.55
C LEU A 65 9.33 -4.39 5.55
N LEU A 66 8.25 -3.66 5.86
CA LEU A 66 7.10 -3.53 4.96
C LEU A 66 7.46 -2.79 3.67
N ASN A 67 8.23 -1.69 3.78
CA ASN A 67 8.73 -0.97 2.61
C ASN A 67 9.57 -1.87 1.70
N LEU A 68 10.48 -2.65 2.29
CA LEU A 68 11.33 -3.59 1.56
C LEU A 68 10.50 -4.69 0.91
N LEU A 69 9.52 -5.24 1.62
CA LEU A 69 8.62 -6.27 1.11
C LEU A 69 7.83 -5.76 -0.10
N VAL A 70 7.20 -4.59 0.01
CA VAL A 70 6.44 -3.98 -1.09
C VAL A 70 7.37 -3.68 -2.28
N PHE A 71 8.58 -3.17 -2.02
CA PHE A 71 9.58 -2.93 -3.06
C PHE A 71 9.98 -4.22 -3.79
N ILE A 72 10.23 -5.32 -3.06
CA ILE A 72 10.57 -6.62 -3.64
C ILE A 72 9.41 -7.15 -4.47
N LEU A 73 8.16 -7.05 -3.99
CA LEU A 73 6.98 -7.49 -4.74
C LEU A 73 6.89 -6.77 -6.11
N PHE A 74 7.02 -5.45 -6.12
CA PHE A 74 7.06 -4.68 -7.37
C PHE A 74 8.23 -5.09 -8.27
N PHE A 75 9.41 -5.33 -7.68
CA PHE A 75 10.58 -5.74 -8.46
C PHE A 75 10.40 -7.12 -9.09
N ILE A 76 9.81 -8.07 -8.36
CA ILE A 76 9.48 -9.41 -8.84
C ILE A 76 8.50 -9.34 -10.01
N GLU A 77 7.45 -8.53 -9.92
CA GLU A 77 6.49 -8.36 -11.03
C GLU A 77 7.14 -7.82 -12.31
N ILE A 78 8.21 -7.03 -12.20
CA ILE A 78 8.96 -6.53 -13.36
C ILE A 78 9.97 -7.56 -13.88
N VAL A 79 10.63 -8.28 -12.97
CA VAL A 79 11.71 -9.21 -13.30
C VAL A 79 11.17 -10.55 -13.78
N VAL A 80 10.24 -11.17 -13.06
CA VAL A 80 9.71 -12.52 -13.34
C VAL A 80 9.23 -12.68 -14.79
N PRO A 81 8.44 -11.75 -15.36
CA PRO A 81 8.01 -11.87 -16.76
C PRO A 81 9.17 -11.78 -17.76
N ARG A 82 10.29 -11.16 -17.38
CA ARG A 82 11.47 -10.97 -18.23
C ARG A 82 12.45 -12.14 -18.15
N VAL A 83 12.46 -12.91 -17.07
CA VAL A 83 13.41 -14.04 -16.91
C VAL A 83 12.96 -15.29 -17.66
N GLY A 84 11.73 -15.33 -18.18
CA GLY A 84 11.25 -16.44 -19.00
C GLY A 84 11.20 -17.76 -18.22
N PHE A 85 10.15 -17.92 -17.42
CA PHE A 85 9.65 -19.25 -17.03
C PHE A 85 8.39 -19.56 -17.82
#